data_AF-A0A4Z0KG41-F1
#
_entry.id   AF-A0A4Z0KG41-F1
#
_cell.length_a   1.000
_cell.length_b   1.000
_cell.length_c   1.000
_cell.angle_alpha   90.00
_cell.angle_beta   90.00
_cell.angle_gamma   90.00
#
_symmetry.space_group_name_H-M   'P 1'
#
loop_
_entity.id
_entity.type
_entity.pdbx_description
1 polymer ?
#
loop_
_entity_poly.entity_id
_entity_poly.type
_entity_poly.pdbx_seq_one_letter_code
_entity_poly.pdbx_strand_id
1 'polypeptide(L)'
;AGNIDQLVIVSWNMRQLSLNLIDRYLVGCETLQVEPLIVLNKIDLLDDEGMDFVNEQMDIYRNIGYRVLMVSSHTQDGLKPLEEALTGRISIFAGQSGVGKSSLLNALLGLQNEILTNDVSNVSGLGQHTTTAARLYHFPHGGDVIDSPGVREFGLWHLEPEQITQGFVEFHDYLGHCKYRDCKHDADPGCAIREAVENGAIAETRFENYHRILESMAQVKTRKNFSDTDD
;
A
#
# COMPACT_ATOMS: atom_id res chain seq x y z
N ALA A 1 -16.75 5.45 -8.69
CA ALA A 1 -16.91 5.87 -7.28
C ALA A 1 -16.31 7.26 -7.17
N GLY A 2 -17.05 8.25 -6.68
CA GLY A 2 -16.70 9.67 -6.84
C GLY A 2 -16.35 10.44 -5.57
N ASN A 3 -16.45 9.84 -4.38
CA ASN A 3 -16.15 10.47 -3.09
C ASN A 3 -15.44 9.45 -2.19
N ILE A 4 -14.16 9.18 -2.41
CA ILE A 4 -13.34 8.33 -1.52
C ILE A 4 -12.40 9.27 -0.80
N ASP A 5 -12.45 9.28 0.53
CA ASP A 5 -11.61 10.17 1.34
C ASP A 5 -10.25 9.51 1.66
N GLN A 6 -10.24 8.17 1.78
CA GLN A 6 -9.10 7.45 2.33
C GLN A 6 -8.90 6.08 1.68
N LEU A 7 -7.62 5.70 1.50
CA LEU A 7 -7.22 4.34 1.15
C LEU A 7 -6.53 3.68 2.35
N VAL A 8 -7.13 2.62 2.87
CA VAL A 8 -6.57 1.82 3.96
C VAL A 8 -5.78 0.66 3.35
N ILE A 9 -4.46 0.77 3.39
CA ILE A 9 -3.52 -0.21 2.84
C ILE A 9 -3.26 -1.26 3.92
N VAL A 10 -4.02 -2.37 3.86
CA VAL A 10 -3.90 -3.49 4.79
C VAL A 10 -2.81 -4.42 4.32
N SER A 11 -1.81 -4.64 5.17
CA SER A 11 -0.68 -5.52 4.91
C SER A 11 -0.45 -6.50 6.04
N TRP A 12 0.18 -7.62 5.71
CA TRP A 12 0.62 -8.65 6.64
C TRP A 12 1.62 -9.55 5.93
N ASN A 13 2.76 -9.86 6.56
CA ASN A 13 3.54 -11.05 6.20
C ASN A 13 4.53 -11.44 7.31
N MET A 14 4.56 -12.73 7.68
CA MET A 14 5.53 -13.31 8.60
C MET A 14 6.94 -13.50 7.99
N ARG A 15 7.09 -13.38 6.65
CA ARG A 15 8.36 -13.69 5.95
C ARG A 15 8.82 -12.68 4.89
N GLN A 16 7.91 -11.96 4.21
CA GLN A 16 8.25 -10.97 3.16
C GLN A 16 7.18 -9.88 3.05
N LEU A 17 7.26 -8.84 3.88
CA LEU A 17 6.41 -7.67 3.71
C LEU A 17 6.66 -7.06 2.33
N SER A 18 5.63 -6.97 1.48
CA SER A 18 5.80 -6.41 0.13
C SER A 18 5.77 -4.88 0.20
N LEU A 19 6.90 -4.29 0.61
CA LEU A 19 7.08 -2.83 0.63
C LEU A 19 6.78 -2.20 -0.73
N ASN A 20 7.18 -2.89 -1.82
CA ASN A 20 6.89 -2.46 -3.18
C ASN A 20 5.39 -2.26 -3.44
N LEU A 21 4.53 -3.11 -2.88
CA LEU A 21 3.08 -2.96 -3.07
C LEU A 21 2.53 -1.78 -2.26
N ILE A 22 3.04 -1.55 -1.05
CA ILE A 22 2.70 -0.37 -0.24
C ILE A 22 3.07 0.89 -1.05
N ASP A 23 4.30 0.95 -1.56
CA ASP A 23 4.80 2.08 -2.34
C ASP A 23 3.94 2.37 -3.56
N ARG A 24 3.46 1.33 -4.26
CA ARG A 24 2.55 1.48 -5.41
C ARG A 24 1.20 2.07 -5.01
N TYR A 25 0.64 1.67 -3.86
CA TYR A 25 -0.58 2.27 -3.36
C TYR A 25 -0.38 3.73 -2.97
N LEU A 26 0.74 4.07 -2.32
CA LEU A 26 1.07 5.44 -1.96
C LEU A 26 1.17 6.34 -3.20
N VAL A 27 1.89 5.90 -4.25
CA VAL A 27 1.95 6.63 -5.53
C VAL A 27 0.55 6.87 -6.13
N GLY A 28 -0.32 5.85 -6.08
CA GLY A 28 -1.71 5.98 -6.50
C GLY A 28 -2.51 6.98 -5.66
N CYS A 29 -2.30 6.98 -4.34
CA CYS A 29 -2.95 7.90 -3.41
C CYS A 29 -2.57 9.36 -3.67
N GLU A 30 -1.27 9.64 -3.84
CA GLU A 30 -0.76 10.98 -4.13
C GLU A 30 -1.31 11.51 -5.47
N THR A 31 -1.40 10.64 -6.49
CA THR A 31 -1.97 11.03 -7.78
C THR A 31 -3.46 11.33 -7.71
N LEU A 32 -4.20 10.58 -6.90
CA LEU A 32 -5.66 10.71 -6.74
C LEU A 32 -6.07 11.68 -5.64
N GLN A 33 -5.10 12.24 -4.90
CA GLN A 33 -5.33 13.08 -3.72
C GLN A 33 -6.22 12.41 -2.66
N VAL A 34 -6.00 11.11 -2.45
CA VAL A 34 -6.68 10.30 -1.42
C VAL A 34 -5.71 10.07 -0.27
N GLU A 35 -6.14 10.24 0.98
CA GLU A 35 -5.25 10.06 2.13
C GLU A 35 -4.95 8.56 2.33
N PRO A 36 -3.67 8.12 2.32
CA PRO A 36 -3.34 6.74 2.66
C PRO A 36 -3.25 6.52 4.17
N LEU A 37 -3.73 5.37 4.63
CA LEU A 37 -3.52 4.86 5.97
C LEU A 37 -2.92 3.45 5.88
N ILE A 38 -1.70 3.27 6.36
CA ILE A 38 -1.05 1.96 6.36
C ILE A 38 -1.51 1.20 7.61
N VAL A 39 -2.04 0.00 7.42
CA VAL A 39 -2.49 -0.87 8.51
C VAL A 39 -1.76 -2.19 8.41
N LEU A 40 -0.93 -2.50 9.39
CA LEU A 40 -0.37 -3.83 9.52
C LEU A 40 -1.23 -4.66 10.46
N ASN A 41 -1.83 -5.73 9.93
CA ASN A 41 -2.68 -6.62 10.69
C ASN A 41 -1.88 -7.81 11.27
N LYS A 42 -2.53 -8.62 12.10
CA LYS A 42 -2.06 -9.90 12.64
C LYS A 42 -0.77 -9.81 13.45
N ILE A 43 -0.58 -8.69 14.15
CA ILE A 43 0.59 -8.47 15.01
C ILE A 43 0.66 -9.50 16.16
N ASP A 44 -0.45 -10.18 16.48
CA ASP A 44 -0.51 -11.29 17.43
C ASP A 44 0.31 -12.52 17.03
N LEU A 45 0.74 -12.60 15.77
CA LEU A 45 1.59 -13.68 15.25
C LEU A 45 3.08 -13.34 15.29
N LEU A 46 3.46 -12.15 15.75
CA LEU A 46 4.85 -11.71 15.87
C LEU A 46 5.36 -11.94 17.29
N ASP A 47 6.61 -12.36 17.40
CA ASP A 47 7.39 -12.26 18.65
C ASP A 47 8.05 -10.88 18.75
N ASP A 48 8.77 -10.63 19.84
CA ASP A 48 9.41 -9.33 20.11
C ASP A 48 10.38 -8.93 18.98
N GLU A 49 11.18 -9.89 18.48
CA GLU A 49 12.12 -9.66 17.36
C GLU A 49 11.38 -9.34 16.06
N GLY A 50 10.30 -10.07 15.76
CA GLY A 50 9.45 -9.80 14.61
C GLY A 50 8.75 -8.44 14.70
N MET A 51 8.32 -8.02 15.89
CA MET A 51 7.74 -6.69 16.10
C MET A 51 8.77 -5.58 15.90
N ASP A 52 9.98 -5.74 16.43
CA ASP A 52 11.06 -4.76 16.26
C ASP A 52 11.43 -4.58 14.79
N PHE A 53 11.62 -5.70 14.06
CA PHE A 53 11.90 -5.68 12.63
C PHE A 53 10.80 -4.96 11.84
N VAL A 54 9.54 -5.29 12.12
CA VAL A 54 8.40 -4.67 11.43
C VAL A 54 8.29 -3.18 11.76
N ASN A 55 8.53 -2.78 13.01
CA ASN A 55 8.51 -1.38 13.40
C ASN A 55 9.58 -0.58 12.67
N GLU A 56 10.80 -1.10 12.56
CA GLU A 56 11.89 -0.49 11.81
C GLU A 56 11.47 -0.24 10.34
N GLN A 57 10.86 -1.23 9.69
CA GLN A 57 10.36 -1.07 8.32
C GLN A 57 9.23 -0.03 8.23
N MET A 58 8.35 0.02 9.22
CA MET A 58 7.24 0.97 9.26
C MET A 58 7.67 2.40 9.59
N ASP A 59 8.78 2.57 10.32
CA ASP A 59 9.34 3.89 10.64
C ASP A 59 9.79 4.65 9.38
N ILE A 60 10.17 3.93 8.31
CA ILE A 60 10.41 4.54 7.00
C ILE A 60 9.19 5.36 6.56
N TYR A 61 7.99 4.78 6.68
CA TYR A 61 6.75 5.45 6.27
C TYR A 61 6.29 6.52 7.27
N ARG A 62 6.52 6.31 8.57
CA ARG A 62 6.21 7.31 9.60
C ARG A 62 7.07 8.56 9.43
N ASN A 63 8.36 8.40 9.14
CA ASN A 63 9.32 9.50 8.99
C ASN A 63 9.01 10.39 7.79
N ILE A 64 8.37 9.83 6.75
CA ILE A 64 7.91 10.60 5.57
C ILE A 64 6.46 11.10 5.72
N GLY A 65 5.88 11.01 6.93
CA GLY A 65 4.63 11.65 7.29
C GLY A 65 3.37 10.78 7.19
N TYR A 66 3.47 9.51 6.77
CA TYR A 66 2.30 8.65 6.69
C TYR A 66 1.90 8.08 8.05
N ARG A 67 0.59 7.94 8.24
CA ARG A 67 0.02 7.26 9.42
C ARG A 67 0.15 5.76 9.25
N VAL A 68 0.71 5.10 10.26
CA VAL A 68 0.82 3.64 10.35
C VAL A 68 0.15 3.14 11.62
N LEU A 69 -0.80 2.20 11.48
CA LEU A 69 -1.43 1.51 12.60
C LEU A 69 -1.08 0.02 12.59
N MET A 70 -0.73 -0.48 13.77
CA MET A 70 -0.46 -1.87 14.04
C MET A 70 -1.68 -2.46 14.74
N VAL A 71 -2.28 -3.51 14.18
CA VAL A 71 -3.56 -4.04 14.67
C VAL A 71 -3.59 -5.56 14.67
N SER A 72 -4.50 -6.12 15.47
CA SER A 72 -4.91 -7.51 15.36
C SER A 72 -6.42 -7.62 15.45
N SER A 73 -7.04 -8.20 14.43
CA SER A 73 -8.46 -8.57 14.49
C SER A 73 -8.76 -9.66 15.53
N HIS A 74 -7.76 -10.46 15.91
CA HIS A 74 -7.93 -11.56 16.86
C HIS A 74 -7.87 -11.11 18.31
N THR A 75 -6.87 -10.31 18.68
CA THR A 75 -6.73 -9.77 20.04
C THR A 75 -7.49 -8.47 20.26
N GLN A 76 -7.99 -7.85 19.18
CA GLN A 76 -8.61 -6.52 19.16
C GLN A 76 -7.64 -5.37 19.44
N ASP A 77 -6.33 -5.67 19.50
CA ASP A 77 -5.30 -4.64 19.69
C ASP A 77 -5.29 -3.68 18.50
N GLY A 78 -5.20 -2.39 18.81
CA GLY A 78 -5.13 -1.32 17.82
C GLY A 78 -6.44 -1.03 17.05
N LEU A 79 -7.53 -1.78 17.29
CA LEU A 79 -8.80 -1.55 16.59
C LEU A 79 -9.45 -0.21 16.95
N LYS A 80 -9.41 0.21 18.20
CA LYS A 80 -9.99 1.49 18.60
C LYS A 80 -9.35 2.70 17.87
N PRO A 81 -8.02 2.86 17.83
CA PRO A 81 -7.38 3.89 17.00
C PRO A 81 -7.72 3.77 15.50
N LEU A 82 -7.93 2.55 14.99
CA LEU A 82 -8.36 2.33 13.62
C LEU A 82 -9.80 2.82 13.39
N GLU A 83 -10.74 2.50 14.27
CA GLU A 83 -12.13 3.00 14.22
C GLU A 83 -12.17 4.53 14.24
N GLU A 84 -11.40 5.16 15.13
CA GLU A 84 -11.29 6.62 15.21
C GLU A 84 -10.73 7.22 13.90
N ALA A 85 -9.80 6.53 13.24
CA ALA A 85 -9.23 6.96 11.96
C ALA A 85 -10.20 6.81 10.77
N LEU A 86 -11.19 5.92 10.87
CA LEU A 86 -12.19 5.65 9.82
C LEU A 86 -13.48 6.45 10.01
N THR A 87 -13.72 6.95 11.22
CA THR A 87 -14.99 7.62 11.57
C THR A 87 -15.24 8.83 10.68
N GLY A 88 -16.43 8.87 10.06
CA GLY A 88 -16.88 10.00 9.24
C GLY A 88 -16.20 10.12 7.87
N ARG A 89 -15.49 9.08 7.42
CA ARG A 89 -14.81 9.01 6.11
C ARG A 89 -15.35 7.87 5.27
N ILE A 90 -15.20 7.97 3.94
CA ILE A 90 -15.40 6.86 3.01
C ILE A 90 -14.04 6.23 2.70
N SER A 91 -13.80 5.04 3.22
CA SER A 91 -12.52 4.34 3.13
C SER A 91 -12.58 3.14 2.20
N ILE A 92 -11.53 2.91 1.41
CA ILE A 92 -11.35 1.66 0.67
C ILE A 92 -10.31 0.80 1.38
N PHE A 93 -10.62 -0.47 1.62
CA PHE A 93 -9.63 -1.43 2.13
C PHE A 93 -8.93 -2.11 0.97
N ALA A 94 -7.64 -1.86 0.81
CA ALA A 94 -6.79 -2.42 -0.24
C ALA A 94 -5.67 -3.28 0.35
N GLY A 95 -5.16 -4.23 -0.42
CA GLY A 95 -4.12 -5.16 0.03
C GLY A 95 -4.27 -6.55 -0.58
N GLN A 96 -3.23 -7.38 -0.42
CA GLN A 96 -3.20 -8.73 -0.99
C GLN A 96 -4.29 -9.64 -0.43
N SER A 97 -4.54 -10.76 -1.10
CA SER A 97 -5.39 -11.82 -0.54
C SER A 97 -4.75 -12.39 0.73
N GLY A 98 -5.56 -12.67 1.76
CA GLY A 98 -5.09 -13.29 3.01
C GLY A 98 -4.47 -12.34 4.05
N VAL A 99 -4.34 -11.03 3.77
CA VAL A 99 -3.85 -10.03 4.75
C VAL A 99 -4.82 -9.76 5.91
N GLY A 100 -6.07 -10.23 5.80
CA GLY A 100 -7.08 -10.12 6.85
C GLY A 100 -8.04 -8.94 6.74
N LYS A 101 -8.24 -8.37 5.54
CA LYS A 101 -9.23 -7.29 5.30
C LYS A 101 -10.63 -7.66 5.81
N SER A 102 -11.16 -8.81 5.41
CA SER A 102 -12.50 -9.26 5.82
C SER A 102 -12.59 -9.55 7.33
N SER A 103 -11.52 -10.06 7.94
CA SER A 103 -11.44 -10.27 9.40
C SER A 103 -11.46 -8.94 10.16
N LEU A 104 -10.73 -7.93 9.68
CA LEU A 104 -10.79 -6.58 10.24
C LEU A 104 -12.18 -5.97 10.10
N LEU A 105 -12.82 -6.12 8.93
CA LEU A 105 -14.18 -5.60 8.72
C LEU A 105 -15.20 -6.25 9.65
N ASN A 106 -15.15 -7.58 9.84
CA ASN A 106 -16.03 -8.27 10.80
C ASN A 106 -15.83 -7.73 12.21
N ALA A 107 -14.58 -7.51 12.64
CA ALA A 107 -14.26 -6.97 13.95
C ALA A 107 -14.78 -5.53 14.14
N LEU A 108 -14.50 -4.64 13.17
CA LEU A 108 -14.88 -3.22 13.22
C LEU A 108 -16.40 -2.98 13.10
N LEU A 109 -17.11 -3.85 12.36
CA LEU A 109 -18.56 -3.73 12.16
C LEU A 109 -19.37 -4.49 13.23
N GLY A 110 -18.70 -5.25 14.10
CA GLY A 110 -19.37 -6.13 15.07
C GLY A 110 -20.21 -7.24 14.42
N LEU A 111 -19.90 -7.60 13.17
CA LEU A 111 -20.63 -8.62 12.42
C LEU A 111 -20.13 -10.01 12.85
N GLN A 112 -21.05 -10.91 13.18
CA GLN A 112 -20.73 -12.28 13.59
C GLN A 112 -20.34 -13.17 12.39
N ASN A 113 -19.25 -12.83 11.70
CA ASN A 113 -18.74 -13.51 10.50
C ASN A 113 -19.67 -13.44 9.28
N GLU A 114 -20.48 -12.37 9.17
CA GLU A 114 -21.35 -12.16 8.01
C GLU A 114 -20.56 -11.90 6.72
N ILE A 115 -19.36 -11.33 6.85
CA ILE A 115 -18.41 -11.24 5.75
C ILE A 115 -17.61 -12.54 5.75
N LEU A 116 -17.86 -13.36 4.72
CA LEU A 116 -17.21 -14.67 4.55
C LEU A 116 -15.68 -14.52 4.56
N THR A 117 -15.05 -15.00 5.62
CA THR A 117 -13.60 -15.22 5.71
C THR A 117 -13.33 -16.66 5.32
N ASN A 118 -12.83 -16.92 4.12
CA ASN A 118 -12.27 -18.24 3.85
C ASN A 118 -10.94 -18.32 4.59
N ASP A 119 -10.86 -19.17 5.60
CA ASP A 119 -9.58 -19.53 6.20
C ASP A 119 -8.61 -19.95 5.10
N VAL A 120 -7.37 -19.49 5.23
CA VAL A 120 -6.29 -19.82 4.30
C VAL A 120 -6.19 -21.35 4.23
N SER A 121 -6.63 -21.93 3.13
CA SER A 121 -6.58 -23.38 2.95
C SER A 121 -5.12 -23.82 3.00
N ASN A 122 -4.78 -24.58 4.04
CA ASN A 122 -3.48 -25.23 4.26
C ASN A 122 -3.10 -26.28 3.20
N VAL A 123 -3.66 -26.19 1.98
CA VAL A 123 -3.59 -27.24 0.95
C VAL A 123 -3.02 -26.75 -0.39
N SER A 124 -2.75 -25.46 -0.62
CA SER A 124 -2.19 -25.06 -1.93
C SER A 124 -1.31 -23.81 -2.02
N GLY A 125 -1.04 -23.08 -0.93
CA GLY A 125 -0.13 -21.91 -0.97
C GLY A 125 -0.56 -20.77 -1.90
N LEU A 126 -1.74 -20.86 -2.50
CA LEU A 126 -2.31 -19.92 -3.46
C LEU A 126 -3.67 -19.51 -2.93
N GLY A 127 -3.73 -18.39 -2.21
CA GLY A 127 -4.94 -17.87 -1.60
C GLY A 127 -6.08 -17.76 -2.61
N GLN A 128 -7.18 -18.47 -2.33
CA GLN A 128 -8.39 -18.50 -3.14
C GLN A 128 -9.23 -17.25 -2.86
N HIS A 129 -9.68 -16.57 -3.91
CA HIS A 129 -10.40 -15.29 -3.84
C HIS A 129 -11.84 -15.49 -3.29
N THR A 130 -12.24 -14.72 -2.27
CA THR A 130 -13.62 -14.77 -1.72
C THR A 130 -14.46 -13.54 -2.08
N THR A 131 -13.88 -12.33 -2.12
CA THR A 131 -14.62 -11.10 -2.51
C THR A 131 -14.55 -10.92 -4.04
N THR A 132 -15.63 -11.24 -4.76
CA THR A 132 -15.72 -11.13 -6.24
C THR A 132 -16.26 -9.78 -6.74
N ALA A 133 -16.84 -8.96 -5.86
CA ALA A 133 -17.36 -7.63 -6.16
C ALA A 133 -17.08 -6.69 -4.98
N ALA A 134 -16.79 -5.43 -5.27
CA ALA A 134 -16.64 -4.41 -4.23
C ALA A 134 -17.96 -4.26 -3.45
N ARG A 135 -17.90 -4.27 -2.12
CA ARG A 135 -19.08 -4.15 -1.24
C ARG A 135 -18.92 -2.95 -0.32
N LEU A 136 -19.98 -2.16 -0.19
CA LEU A 136 -20.07 -1.03 0.72
C LEU A 136 -20.70 -1.48 2.05
N TYR A 137 -20.08 -1.11 3.16
CA TYR A 137 -20.59 -1.29 4.52
C TYR A 137 -20.60 0.06 5.24
N HIS A 138 -21.46 0.20 6.24
CA HIS A 138 -21.61 1.41 7.05
C HIS A 138 -21.17 1.13 8.49
N PHE A 139 -20.29 1.96 9.04
CA PHE A 139 -19.86 1.81 10.43
C PHE A 139 -20.93 2.29 11.43
N PRO A 140 -21.10 1.62 12.58
CA PRO A 140 -22.07 2.04 13.60
C PRO A 140 -21.86 3.48 14.12
N HIS A 141 -20.62 3.94 14.11
CA HIS A 141 -20.22 5.26 14.61
C HIS A 141 -20.08 6.31 13.49
N GLY A 142 -20.48 5.97 12.26
CA GLY A 142 -20.40 6.84 11.09
C GLY A 142 -19.13 6.65 10.26
N GLY A 143 -19.25 6.87 8.95
CA GLY A 143 -18.23 6.50 7.96
C GLY A 143 -18.61 5.22 7.22
N ASP A 144 -18.04 5.06 6.03
CA ASP A 144 -18.33 3.97 5.12
C ASP A 144 -17.05 3.25 4.72
N VAL A 145 -17.15 1.95 4.44
CA VAL A 145 -16.03 1.16 3.96
C VAL A 145 -16.40 0.33 2.75
N ILE A 146 -15.54 0.41 1.73
CA ILE A 146 -15.61 -0.42 0.53
C ILE A 146 -14.58 -1.54 0.65
N ASP A 147 -15.06 -2.78 0.79
CA ASP A 147 -14.21 -3.97 0.71
C ASP A 147 -13.87 -4.25 -0.76
N SER A 148 -12.59 -4.20 -1.12
CA SER A 148 -12.14 -4.56 -2.47
C SER A 148 -11.63 -6.01 -2.52
N PRO A 149 -11.79 -6.71 -3.65
CA PRO A 149 -11.09 -7.97 -3.89
C PRO A 149 -9.58 -7.83 -3.60
N GLY A 150 -8.97 -8.91 -3.09
CA GLY A 150 -7.52 -8.94 -2.91
C GLY A 150 -6.79 -8.72 -4.23
N VAL A 151 -5.98 -7.68 -4.30
CA VAL A 151 -5.22 -7.33 -5.51
C VAL A 151 -3.86 -8.02 -5.42
N ARG A 152 -3.50 -8.81 -6.45
CA ARG A 152 -2.16 -9.40 -6.55
C ARG A 152 -1.13 -8.36 -7.00
N GLU A 153 -1.52 -7.48 -7.92
CA GLU A 153 -0.69 -6.39 -8.45
C GLU A 153 -1.52 -5.12 -8.61
N PHE A 154 -1.07 -4.00 -8.03
CA PHE A 154 -1.71 -2.70 -8.21
C PHE A 154 -1.09 -1.98 -9.41
N GLY A 155 -1.84 -1.89 -10.50
CA GLY A 155 -1.39 -1.33 -11.76
C GLY A 155 -1.23 0.19 -11.78
N LEU A 156 -0.04 0.68 -12.11
CA LEU A 156 0.23 2.12 -12.31
C LEU A 156 0.48 2.47 -13.78
N TRP A 157 0.22 1.57 -14.73
CA TRP A 157 0.55 1.71 -16.17
C TRP A 157 -0.07 2.94 -16.87
N HIS A 158 -1.07 3.56 -16.25
CA HIS A 158 -1.76 4.75 -16.76
C HIS A 158 -1.07 6.05 -16.35
N LEU A 159 -0.06 5.98 -15.47
CA LEU A 159 0.73 7.11 -15.02
C LEU A 159 1.95 7.30 -15.93
N GLU A 160 2.38 8.55 -16.08
CA GLU A 160 3.67 8.87 -16.68
C GLU A 160 4.80 8.83 -15.62
N PRO A 161 6.07 8.62 -16.02
CA PRO A 161 7.19 8.51 -15.08
C PRO A 161 7.27 9.67 -14.09
N GLU A 162 6.99 10.89 -14.53
CA GLU A 162 7.02 12.09 -13.70
C GLU A 162 5.96 12.03 -12.59
N GLN A 163 4.79 11.44 -12.85
CA GLN A 163 3.75 11.23 -11.83
C GLN A 163 4.17 10.18 -10.81
N ILE A 164 4.93 9.16 -11.23
CA ILE A 164 5.53 8.19 -10.30
C ILE A 164 6.53 8.89 -9.39
N THR A 165 7.42 9.72 -9.94
CA THR A 165 8.37 10.52 -9.16
C THR A 165 7.67 11.42 -8.15
N GLN A 166 6.59 12.08 -8.56
CA GLN A 166 5.76 12.91 -7.67
C GLN A 166 4.99 12.09 -6.62
N GLY A 167 4.80 10.78 -6.82
CA GLY A 167 4.15 9.90 -5.85
C GLY A 167 5.03 9.49 -4.66
N PHE A 168 6.33 9.80 -4.70
CA PHE A 168 7.24 9.65 -3.56
C PHE A 168 7.37 11.02 -2.87
N VAL A 169 6.60 11.21 -1.80
CA VAL A 169 6.48 12.49 -1.09
C VAL A 169 7.83 13.03 -0.60
N GLU A 170 8.73 12.14 -0.17
CA GLU A 170 10.05 12.49 0.31
C GLU A 170 11.00 12.96 -0.81
N PHE A 171 10.64 12.75 -2.09
CA PHE A 171 11.45 13.25 -3.21
C PHE A 171 11.20 14.72 -3.49
N HIS A 172 10.05 15.28 -3.10
CA HIS A 172 9.63 16.64 -3.47
C HIS A 172 10.68 17.70 -3.11
N ASP A 173 11.30 17.58 -1.95
CA ASP A 173 12.33 18.50 -1.45
C ASP A 173 13.64 18.45 -2.25
N TYR A 174 13.84 17.43 -3.09
CA TYR A 174 15.04 17.21 -3.89
C TYR A 174 14.81 17.45 -5.40
N LEU A 175 13.55 17.54 -5.83
CA LEU A 175 13.22 17.76 -7.24
C LEU A 175 13.70 19.15 -7.71
N GLY A 176 14.31 19.19 -8.89
CA GLY A 176 14.91 20.42 -9.45
C GLY A 176 16.31 20.75 -8.92
N HIS A 177 16.82 19.98 -7.95
CA HIS A 177 18.17 20.16 -7.40
C HIS A 177 19.23 19.24 -8.03
N CYS A 178 18.84 18.36 -8.96
CA CYS A 178 19.79 17.57 -9.73
C CYS A 178 20.62 18.45 -10.69
N LYS A 179 21.84 18.00 -11.01
CA LYS A 179 22.74 18.65 -11.96
C LYS A 179 22.12 18.84 -13.35
N TYR A 180 21.33 17.86 -13.81
CA TYR A 180 20.66 17.87 -15.10
C TYR A 180 19.15 17.99 -14.93
N ARG A 181 18.49 18.75 -15.81
CA ARG A 181 17.05 19.00 -15.76
C ARG A 181 16.19 17.79 -16.10
N ASP A 182 16.72 16.89 -16.94
CA ASP A 182 16.09 15.69 -17.45
C ASP A 182 16.62 14.41 -16.78
N CYS A 183 17.15 14.54 -15.56
CA CYS A 183 17.64 13.44 -14.75
C CYS A 183 16.58 12.34 -14.61
N LYS A 184 16.98 11.10 -14.87
CA LYS A 184 16.20 9.87 -14.69
C LYS A 184 16.32 9.29 -13.29
N HIS A 185 17.13 9.92 -12.46
CA HIS A 185 17.37 9.59 -11.07
C HIS A 185 17.96 8.21 -10.83
N ASP A 186 18.48 7.55 -11.87
CA ASP A 186 19.11 6.22 -11.81
C ASP A 186 20.64 6.37 -11.72
N ALA A 187 21.37 6.20 -12.83
CA ALA A 187 22.83 6.29 -12.89
C ALA A 187 23.36 7.71 -13.20
N ASP A 188 22.50 8.73 -13.27
CA ASP A 188 22.90 10.07 -13.71
C ASP A 188 23.87 10.74 -12.71
N PRO A 189 24.99 11.32 -13.17
CA PRO A 189 25.93 12.04 -12.29
C PRO A 189 25.30 13.30 -11.68
N GLY A 190 25.46 13.51 -10.37
CA GLY A 190 24.93 14.68 -9.64
C GLY A 190 23.41 14.64 -9.44
N CYS A 191 22.85 13.45 -9.20
CA CYS A 191 21.45 13.28 -8.85
C CYS A 191 21.25 13.56 -7.35
N ALA A 192 20.56 14.66 -7.01
CA ALA A 192 20.25 15.03 -5.64
C ALA A 192 19.46 13.95 -4.87
N ILE A 193 18.54 13.23 -5.53
CA ILE A 193 17.78 12.13 -4.90
C ILE A 193 18.72 10.98 -4.54
N ARG A 194 19.62 10.58 -5.44
CA ARG A 194 20.57 9.50 -5.16
C ARG A 194 21.56 9.90 -4.06
N GLU A 195 22.04 11.13 -4.06
CA GLU A 195 22.87 11.67 -2.98
C GLU A 195 22.12 11.66 -1.63
N ALA A 196 20.81 11.94 -1.62
CA ALA A 196 20.00 11.86 -0.41
C ALA A 196 19.84 10.41 0.10
N VAL A 197 19.78 9.43 -0.80
CA VAL A 197 19.81 8.00 -0.45
C VAL A 197 21.17 7.61 0.14
N GLU A 198 22.28 7.99 -0.52
CA GLU A 198 23.64 7.72 -0.06
C GLU A 198 23.93 8.31 1.34
N ASN A 199 23.30 9.44 1.67
CA ASN A 199 23.41 10.09 2.98
C ASN A 199 22.39 9.59 4.02
N GLY A 200 21.52 8.64 3.68
CA GLY A 200 20.51 8.06 4.57
C GLY A 200 19.29 8.94 4.84
N ALA A 201 19.10 10.04 4.10
CA ALA A 201 17.91 10.88 4.21
C ALA A 201 16.68 10.24 3.53
N ILE A 202 16.92 9.43 2.50
CA ILE A 202 15.91 8.60 1.84
C ILE A 202 16.29 7.13 2.04
N ALA A 203 15.34 6.29 2.44
CA ALA A 203 15.59 4.86 2.62
C ALA A 203 15.94 4.21 1.26
N GLU A 204 16.99 3.39 1.23
CA GLU A 204 17.43 2.67 0.03
C GLU A 204 16.32 1.81 -0.57
N THR A 205 15.53 1.13 0.28
CA THR A 205 14.40 0.29 -0.14
C THR A 205 13.31 1.07 -0.89
N ARG A 206 13.07 2.34 -0.53
CA ARG A 206 12.12 3.22 -1.22
C ARG A 206 12.65 3.59 -2.61
N PHE A 207 13.93 3.92 -2.70
CA PHE A 207 14.59 4.25 -3.97
C PHE A 207 14.66 3.05 -4.93
N GLU A 208 15.00 1.86 -4.42
CA GLU A 208 14.94 0.62 -5.20
C GLU A 208 13.52 0.33 -5.71
N ASN A 209 12.50 0.50 -4.86
CA ASN A 209 11.11 0.29 -5.26
C ASN A 209 10.64 1.31 -6.30
N TYR A 210 11.06 2.57 -6.21
CA TYR A 210 10.80 3.59 -7.23
C TYR A 210 11.27 3.11 -8.62
N HIS A 211 12.51 2.64 -8.74
CA HIS A 211 13.03 2.11 -10.00
C HIS A 211 12.30 0.84 -10.44
N ARG A 212 12.03 -0.10 -9.53
CA ARG A 212 11.25 -1.31 -9.84
C ARG A 212 9.85 -0.98 -10.38
N ILE A 213 9.20 0.06 -9.86
CA ILE A 213 7.90 0.52 -10.35
C ILE A 213 8.04 1.03 -11.79
N LEU A 214 9.00 1.91 -12.06
CA LEU A 214 9.26 2.44 -13.41
C LEU A 214 9.57 1.33 -14.43
N GLU A 215 10.44 0.38 -14.07
CA GLU A 215 10.77 -0.77 -14.92
C GLU A 215 9.54 -1.63 -15.23
N SER A 216 8.71 -1.90 -14.21
CA SER A 216 7.49 -2.70 -14.39
C SER A 216 6.51 -2.04 -15.37
N MET A 217 6.47 -0.71 -15.41
CA MET A 217 5.60 0.05 -16.33
C MET A 217 6.12 0.00 -17.77
N ALA A 218 7.44 0.05 -17.96
CA ALA A 218 8.05 -0.10 -19.28
C ALA A 218 7.77 -1.48 -19.90
N GLN A 219 7.85 -2.55 -19.11
CA GLN A 219 7.56 -3.91 -19.58
C GLN A 219 6.09 -4.10 -20.00
N VAL A 220 5.14 -3.46 -19.29
CA VAL A 220 3.71 -3.51 -19.62
C VAL A 220 3.40 -2.72 -20.91
N LYS A 221 4.00 -1.53 -21.09
CA LYS A 221 3.84 -0.75 -22.34
C LYS A 221 4.32 -1.54 -23.56
N THR A 222 5.45 -2.25 -23.45
CA THR A 222 5.97 -3.10 -24.54
C THR A 222 4.99 -4.23 -24.91
N ARG A 223 4.39 -4.92 -23.93
CA ARG A 223 3.45 -6.02 -24.22
C ARG A 223 2.16 -5.57 -24.90
N LYS A 224 1.62 -4.40 -24.54
CA LYS A 224 0.42 -3.84 -25.21
C LYS A 224 0.70 -3.40 -26.64
N ASN A 225 1.86 -2.80 -26.90
CA ASN A 225 2.22 -2.38 -28.24
C ASN A 225 2.39 -3.56 -29.23
N PHE A 226 2.70 -4.76 -28.74
CA PHE A 226 2.73 -5.97 -29.57
C PHE A 226 1.34 -6.56 -29.83
N SER A 227 0.38 -6.40 -28.91
CA SER A 227 -0.99 -6.91 -29.13
C SER A 227 -1.82 -6.03 -30.05
N ASP A 228 -1.52 -4.74 -30.15
CA ASP A 228 -2.26 -3.78 -30.99
C ASP A 228 -1.74 -3.72 -32.44
N THR A 229 -0.71 -4.51 -32.79
CA THR A 229 -0.14 -4.58 -34.15
C THR A 229 -0.49 -5.85 -34.93
N ASP A 230 -1.32 -6.73 -34.37
CA ASP A 230 -1.71 -8.03 -34.98
C ASP A 230 -3.20 -8.11 -35.42
N ASP A 231 -3.90 -6.97 -35.55
CA ASP A 231 -5.24 -6.89 -36.17
C ASP A 231 -5.23 -6.19 -37.54
#